data_AF-A0A0P9VD86-F1
#
_entry.id   AF-A0A0P9VD86-F1
#
_cell.length_a   1.000
_cell.length_b   1.000
_cell.length_c   1.000
_cell.angle_alpha   90.00
_cell.angle_beta   90.00
_cell.angle_gamma   90.00
#
_symmetry.space_group_name_H-M   'P 1'
#
loop_
_entity.id
_entity.type
_entity.pdbx_description
1 polymer ?
#
loop_
_entity_poly.entity_id
_entity_poly.type
_entity_poly.pdbx_seq_one_letter_code
_entity_poly.pdbx_strand_id
1 'polypeptide(L)'
;MQPLVFDDTGACDLVVDEEIALKVVVDHVFQRLLLIGLMDISPDLPLKRLLSGALNPLFNDGPGLGWHAGSELYIGFKAIPREKVSVVTLKQAIAELVEWIKTWRDAH
;
A
#
# COMPACT_ATOMS: atom_id res chain seq x y z
N MET A 1 -18.50 12.97 6.84
CA MET A 1 -17.92 12.36 5.63
C MET A 1 -18.97 11.46 5.00
N GLN A 2 -19.12 11.48 3.68
CA GLN A 2 -19.96 10.47 2.99
C GLN A 2 -19.34 9.08 3.20
N PRO A 3 -20.15 8.00 3.27
CA PRO A 3 -19.61 6.65 3.38
C PRO A 3 -18.70 6.31 2.21
N LEU A 4 -17.55 5.73 2.52
CA LEU A 4 -16.71 5.08 1.52
C LEU A 4 -17.37 3.78 1.09
N VAL A 5 -17.34 3.50 -0.21
CA VAL A 5 -18.00 2.33 -0.81
C VAL A 5 -16.99 1.55 -1.64
N PHE A 6 -17.11 0.24 -1.61
CA PHE A 6 -16.44 -0.63 -2.58
C PHE A 6 -17.26 -0.66 -3.87
N ASP A 7 -16.58 -0.64 -5.01
CA ASP A 7 -17.18 -0.83 -6.31
C ASP A 7 -17.48 -2.32 -6.59
N ASP A 8 -18.01 -2.60 -7.78
CA ASP A 8 -18.36 -3.96 -8.22
C ASP A 8 -17.14 -4.90 -8.36
N THR A 9 -15.92 -4.35 -8.33
CA THR A 9 -14.67 -5.11 -8.35
C THR A 9 -14.14 -5.39 -6.93
N GLY A 10 -14.82 -4.89 -5.90
CA GLY A 10 -14.38 -4.99 -4.51
C GLY A 10 -13.26 -4.01 -4.16
N ALA A 11 -13.09 -2.93 -4.93
CA ALA A 11 -12.08 -1.90 -4.71
C ALA A 11 -12.72 -0.59 -4.20
N CYS A 12 -12.00 0.11 -3.33
CA CYS A 12 -12.35 1.43 -2.85
C CYS A 12 -11.13 2.34 -2.99
N ASP A 13 -11.21 3.30 -3.92
CA ASP A 13 -10.15 4.27 -4.17
C ASP A 13 -10.22 5.41 -3.15
N LEU A 14 -9.06 5.82 -2.66
CA LEU A 14 -8.87 6.85 -1.65
C LEU A 14 -7.77 7.80 -2.10
N VAL A 15 -7.93 9.09 -1.79
CA VAL A 15 -6.85 10.07 -1.86
C VAL A 15 -6.64 10.60 -0.45
N VAL A 16 -5.43 10.39 0.09
CA VAL A 16 -5.04 10.88 1.42
C VAL A 16 -4.20 12.14 1.25
N ASP A 17 -4.50 13.16 2.05
CA ASP A 17 -3.83 14.47 2.03
C ASP A 17 -3.77 15.12 0.64
N GLU A 18 -4.78 14.88 -0.22
CA GLU A 18 -4.87 15.38 -1.60
C GLU A 18 -3.75 14.91 -2.57
N GLU A 19 -2.80 14.10 -2.10
CA GLU A 19 -1.62 13.69 -2.86
C GLU A 19 -1.48 12.18 -3.02
N ILE A 20 -1.81 11.41 -1.98
CA ILE A 20 -1.44 9.99 -1.91
C ILE A 20 -2.61 9.14 -2.36
N ALA A 21 -2.51 8.63 -3.59
CA ALA A 21 -3.47 7.69 -4.17
C ALA A 21 -3.31 6.30 -3.54
N LEU A 22 -4.36 5.84 -2.86
CA LEU A 22 -4.47 4.51 -2.27
C LEU A 22 -5.70 3.79 -2.83
N LYS A 23 -5.64 2.46 -2.78
CA LYS A 23 -6.74 1.57 -3.09
C LYS A 23 -6.86 0.53 -1.98
N VAL A 24 -8.08 0.35 -1.47
CA VAL A 24 -8.44 -0.75 -0.58
C VAL A 24 -9.14 -1.82 -1.41
N VAL A 25 -8.65 -3.06 -1.40
CA VAL A 25 -9.23 -4.16 -2.17
C VAL A 25 -9.65 -5.27 -1.23
N VAL A 26 -10.87 -5.78 -1.43
CA VAL A 26 -11.35 -7.00 -0.79
C VAL A 26 -10.89 -8.21 -1.58
N ASP A 27 -9.94 -8.97 -1.03
CA ASP A 27 -9.45 -10.21 -1.62
C ASP A 27 -10.16 -11.40 -0.97
N HIS A 28 -11.25 -11.83 -1.60
CA HIS A 28 -12.06 -12.95 -1.12
C HIS A 28 -11.36 -14.30 -1.27
N VAL A 29 -10.40 -14.45 -2.19
CA VAL A 29 -9.70 -15.73 -2.40
C VAL A 29 -8.77 -16.01 -1.23
N PHE A 30 -7.98 -15.01 -0.84
CA PHE A 30 -7.01 -15.13 0.24
C PHE A 30 -7.52 -14.61 1.59
N GLN A 31 -8.81 -14.27 1.68
CA GLN A 31 -9.49 -13.81 2.91
C GLN A 31 -8.73 -12.67 3.58
N ARG A 32 -8.50 -11.58 2.85
CA ARG A 32 -7.74 -10.42 3.34
C ARG A 32 -8.24 -9.11 2.74
N LEU A 33 -7.94 -8.01 3.41
CA LEU A 33 -7.95 -6.68 2.83
C LEU A 33 -6.55 -6.34 2.34
N LEU A 34 -6.44 -5.80 1.13
CA LEU A 34 -5.21 -5.28 0.58
C LEU A 34 -5.27 -3.76 0.54
N LEU A 35 -4.26 -3.11 1.07
CA LEU A 35 -3.97 -1.70 0.86
C LEU A 35 -2.89 -1.63 -0.21
N ILE A 36 -3.12 -0.84 -1.25
CA ILE A 36 -2.18 -0.64 -2.35
C ILE A 36 -2.05 0.87 -2.54
N GLY A 37 -0.82 1.37 -2.59
CA GLY A 37 -0.54 2.77 -2.85
C GLY A 37 0.43 2.94 -4.00
N LEU A 38 0.21 3.97 -4.80
CA LEU A 38 1.17 4.35 -5.83
C LEU A 38 2.43 4.91 -5.18
N MET A 39 3.60 4.49 -5.66
CA MET A 39 4.88 5.02 -5.19
C MET A 39 5.54 5.83 -6.29
N ASP A 40 5.82 7.09 -5.98
CA ASP A 40 6.67 7.95 -6.79
C ASP A 40 8.11 7.76 -6.30
N ILE A 41 8.89 6.97 -7.03
CA ILE A 41 10.25 6.58 -6.65
C ILE A 41 11.21 7.16 -7.66
N SER A 42 12.26 7.83 -7.17
CA SER A 42 13.32 8.36 -8.03
C SER A 42 13.96 7.24 -8.88
N PRO A 43 14.11 7.45 -10.21
CA PRO A 43 14.74 6.47 -11.10
C PRO A 43 16.23 6.27 -10.78
N ASP A 44 16.85 7.19 -10.05
CA ASP A 44 18.27 7.11 -9.68
C ASP A 44 18.51 6.20 -8.47
N LEU A 45 17.45 5.77 -7.77
CA LEU A 45 17.60 4.89 -6.62
C LEU A 45 18.14 3.52 -7.04
N PRO A 46 19.23 3.04 -6.42
CA PRO A 46 19.79 1.74 -6.78
C PRO A 46 18.76 0.62 -6.55
N LEU A 47 18.60 -0.28 -7.54
CA LEU A 47 17.69 -1.42 -7.44
C LEU A 47 17.93 -2.26 -6.17
N LYS A 48 19.19 -2.40 -5.73
CA LYS A 48 19.53 -3.09 -4.49
C LYS A 48 18.85 -2.46 -3.27
N ARG A 49 18.73 -1.12 -3.21
CA ARG A 49 18.04 -0.40 -2.14
C ARG A 49 16.55 -0.71 -2.17
N LEU A 50 15.94 -0.69 -3.35
CA LEU A 50 14.53 -1.08 -3.53
C LEU A 50 14.28 -2.53 -3.11
N LEU A 51 15.11 -3.47 -3.53
CA LEU A 51 15.02 -4.88 -3.15
C LEU A 51 15.19 -5.08 -1.64
N SER A 52 16.09 -4.33 -0.98
CA SER A 52 16.17 -4.33 0.48
C SER A 52 14.88 -3.80 1.12
N GLY A 53 14.29 -2.74 0.57
CA GLY A 53 12.99 -2.21 0.99
C GLY A 53 11.85 -3.21 0.85
N ALA A 54 11.85 -4.03 -0.21
CA ALA A 54 10.86 -5.08 -0.43
C ALA A 54 10.86 -6.18 0.64
N LEU A 55 11.93 -6.29 1.44
CA LEU A 55 12.00 -7.22 2.57
C LEU A 55 11.32 -6.68 3.84
N ASN A 56 10.87 -5.42 3.88
CA ASN A 56 10.25 -4.81 5.06
C ASN A 56 9.11 -5.67 5.68
N PRO A 57 8.15 -6.23 4.90
CA PRO A 57 7.11 -7.10 5.46
C PRO A 57 7.65 -8.32 6.23
N LEU A 58 8.80 -8.87 5.82
CA LEU A 58 9.41 -10.02 6.48
C LEU A 58 10.00 -9.64 7.84
N PHE A 59 10.56 -8.42 7.97
CA PHE A 59 11.31 -8.02 9.16
C PHE A 59 10.43 -7.46 10.28
N ASN A 60 9.37 -6.75 9.95
CA ASN A 60 8.57 -6.03 10.95
C ASN A 60 7.06 -6.09 10.70
N ASP A 61 6.60 -6.93 9.78
CA ASP A 61 5.19 -6.93 9.33
C ASP A 61 4.75 -5.53 8.87
N GLY A 62 5.64 -4.75 8.26
CA GLY A 62 5.34 -3.43 7.70
C GLY A 62 4.84 -3.49 6.25
N PRO A 63 4.69 -2.33 5.59
CA PRO A 63 4.36 -2.26 4.17
C PRO A 63 5.47 -2.83 3.29
N GLY A 64 5.08 -3.46 2.18
CA GLY A 64 5.98 -3.94 1.13
C GLY A 64 6.14 -2.94 0.01
N LEU A 65 7.10 -3.23 -0.87
CA LEU A 65 7.38 -2.52 -2.11
C LEU A 65 7.45 -3.55 -3.24
N GLY A 66 6.88 -3.24 -4.40
CA GLY A 66 6.99 -4.06 -5.60
C GLY A 66 6.87 -3.25 -6.88
N TRP A 67 7.21 -3.88 -8.01
CA TRP A 67 6.99 -3.35 -9.35
C TRP A 67 5.79 -4.02 -9.99
N HIS A 68 4.82 -3.23 -10.46
CA HIS A 68 3.68 -3.75 -11.18
C HIS A 68 3.95 -3.69 -12.69
N ALA A 69 4.19 -4.87 -13.30
CA ALA A 69 4.59 -4.97 -14.70
C ALA A 69 3.57 -4.40 -15.69
N GLY A 70 2.27 -4.44 -15.37
CA GLY A 70 1.23 -3.98 -16.29
C GLY A 70 1.15 -2.46 -16.42
N SER A 71 1.50 -1.72 -15.36
CA SER A 71 1.47 -0.26 -15.37
C SER A 71 2.87 0.37 -15.41
N GLU A 72 3.91 -0.44 -15.26
CA GLU A 72 5.30 0.03 -15.12
C GLU A 72 5.46 1.04 -13.97
N LEU A 73 4.83 0.76 -12.83
CA LEU A 73 4.87 1.61 -11.65
C LEU A 73 5.31 0.82 -10.42
N TYR A 74 6.01 1.50 -9.52
CA TYR A 74 6.24 0.98 -8.18
C TYR A 74 4.98 1.13 -7.32
N ILE A 75 4.71 0.10 -6.52
CA ILE A 75 3.57 0.05 -5.62
C ILE A 75 4.03 -0.29 -4.21
N GLY A 76 3.42 0.39 -3.25
CA GLY A 76 3.46 0.05 -1.84
C GLY A 76 2.27 -0.81 -1.52
N PHE A 77 2.41 -1.81 -0.65
CA PHE A 77 1.28 -2.65 -0.28
C PHE A 77 1.30 -3.12 1.16
N LYS A 78 0.12 -3.36 1.72
CA LYS A 78 -0.03 -3.99 3.03
C LYS A 78 -1.25 -4.91 3.02
N ALA A 79 -1.09 -6.13 3.51
CA ALA A 79 -2.17 -7.09 3.64
C ALA A 79 -2.64 -7.17 5.10
N ILE A 80 -3.95 -7.15 5.30
CA ILE A 80 -4.59 -7.37 6.61
C ILE A 80 -5.46 -8.63 6.47
N PRO A 81 -5.10 -9.74 7.13
CA PRO A 81 -5.93 -10.94 7.15
C PRO A 81 -7.33 -10.62 7.70
N ARG A 82 -8.38 -11.25 7.16
CA ARG A 82 -9.78 -10.97 7.51
C ARG A 82 -10.04 -11.06 9.01
N GLU A 83 -9.43 -12.02 9.68
CA GLU A 83 -9.53 -12.24 11.13
C GLU A 83 -8.90 -11.12 11.97
N LYS A 84 -8.03 -10.29 11.38
CA LYS A 84 -7.39 -9.12 12.02
C LYS A 84 -8.03 -7.78 11.59
N VAL A 85 -9.06 -7.79 10.77
CA VAL A 85 -9.69 -6.56 10.28
C VAL A 85 -10.53 -5.92 11.40
N SER A 86 -10.20 -4.67 11.70
CA SER A 86 -10.97 -3.78 12.55
C SER A 86 -10.77 -2.35 12.05
N VAL A 87 -11.61 -1.42 12.51
CA VAL A 87 -11.42 0.01 12.18
C VAL A 87 -10.05 0.51 12.66
N VAL A 88 -9.59 0.05 13.82
CA VAL A 88 -8.30 0.45 14.39
C VAL A 88 -7.14 -0.07 13.54
N THR A 89 -7.15 -1.36 13.20
CA THR A 89 -6.08 -1.97 12.39
C THR A 89 -6.05 -1.40 10.97
N LEU A 90 -7.21 -1.10 10.38
CA LEU A 90 -7.27 -0.45 9.07
C LEU A 90 -6.67 0.96 9.11
N LYS A 91 -7.03 1.78 10.11
CA LYS A 91 -6.45 3.13 10.26
C LYS A 91 -4.94 3.09 10.41
N GLN A 92 -4.45 2.19 11.26
CA GLN A 92 -3.01 2.04 11.48
C GLN A 92 -2.28 1.60 10.20
N ALA A 93 -2.79 0.59 9.51
CA ALA A 93 -2.18 0.10 8.28
C ALA A 93 -2.19 1.14 7.14
N ILE A 94 -3.24 1.97 7.05
CA ILE A 94 -3.27 3.11 6.12
C ILE A 94 -2.18 4.13 6.48
N ALA A 95 -2.08 4.52 7.75
CA ALA A 95 -1.07 5.47 8.19
C ALA A 95 0.36 4.95 7.95
N GLU A 96 0.63 3.68 8.27
CA GLU A 96 1.93 3.04 8.02
C GLU A 96 2.27 3.02 6.52
N LEU A 97 1.30 2.70 5.66
CA LEU A 97 1.52 2.71 4.20
C LEU A 97 1.76 4.13 3.67
N VAL A 98 1.01 5.11 4.16
CA VAL A 98 1.19 6.53 3.78
C VAL A 98 2.60 7.02 4.13
N GLU A 99 3.06 6.78 5.35
CA GLU A 99 4.41 7.19 5.78
C GLU A 99 5.51 6.42 5.04
N TRP A 100 5.28 5.14 4.72
CA TRP A 100 6.16 4.37 3.85
C TRP A 100 6.30 4.99 2.46
N ILE A 101 5.19 5.37 1.83
CA ILE A 101 5.19 6.01 0.51
C ILE A 101 5.98 7.34 0.56
N LYS A 102 5.73 8.18 1.56
CA LYS A 102 6.46 9.45 1.75
C LYS A 102 7.97 9.21 1.91
N THR A 103 8.36 8.21 2.69
CA THR A 103 9.78 7.86 2.92
C THR A 103 10.51 7.52 1.63
N TRP A 104 9.87 6.82 0.70
CA TRP A 104 10.47 6.46 -0.59
C TRP A 104 10.43 7.58 -1.62
N ARG A 105 9.40 8.44 -1.57
CA ARG A 105 9.32 9.65 -2.39
C ARG A 105 10.47 10.61 -2.09
N ASP A 106 10.80 10.76 -0.81
CA ASP A 106 11.86 11.68 -0.37
C ASP A 106 13.25 11.02 -0.41
N ALA A 107 13.34 9.74 -0.80
CA ALA A 107 14.60 9.02 -0.92
C ALA A 107 15.33 9.40 -2.22
N HIS A 108 16.55 9.91 -2.06
CA HIS A 108 17.51 10.19 -3.12
C HIS A 108 18.72 9.26 -2.98
#